data_AF-Q8XLA7-F1
#
_entry.id   AF-Q8XLA7-F1
#
_cell.length_a   1.000
_cell.length_b   1.000
_cell.length_c   1.000
_cell.angle_alpha   90.00
_cell.angle_beta   90.00
_cell.angle_gamma   90.00
#
_symmetry.space_group_name_H-M   'P 1'
#
loop_
_entity.id
_entity.type
_entity.pdbx_description
1 polymer ?
#
loop_
_entity_poly.entity_id
_entity_poly.type
_entity_poly.pdbx_seq_one_letter_code
_entity_poly.pdbx_strand_id
1 'polypeptide(L)' 'MNLRLMFERIIKRGYFPEGKENFGKKLDFMYGLNRLTDDDYAYLVGLLNPVPVVTPLPADHETSSVVVAPTETKVIESQA' A
#
# COMPACT_ATOMS: atom_id res chain seq x y z
N MET A 1 -20.35 25.46 -2.79
CA MET A 1 -19.52 24.38 -2.22
C MET A 1 -19.00 23.52 -3.36
N ASN A 2 -17.68 23.33 -3.49
CA ASN A 2 -17.11 22.56 -4.61
C ASN A 2 -17.23 21.06 -4.31
N LEU A 3 -17.97 20.34 -5.15
CA LEU A 3 -18.32 18.93 -4.94
C LEU A 3 -17.09 18.02 -4.95
N ARG A 4 -16.14 18.27 -5.86
CA ARG A 4 -14.89 17.51 -5.95
C ARG A 4 -14.10 17.59 -4.64
N LEU A 5 -13.91 18.81 -4.10
CA LEU A 5 -13.18 19.00 -2.84
C LEU A 5 -13.85 18.31 -1.65
N MET A 6 -15.18 18.24 -1.65
CA MET A 6 -15.92 17.52 -0.61
C MET A 6 -15.62 16.02 -0.65
N PHE A 7 -15.70 15.40 -1.84
CA PHE A 7 -15.39 13.97 -2.01
C PHE A 7 -13.93 13.67 -1.70
N GLU A 8 -13.00 14.48 -2.20
CA GLU A 8 -11.57 14.34 -1.92
C GLU A 8 -11.27 14.35 -0.41
N ARG A 9 -11.89 15.26 0.34
CA ARG A 9 -11.73 15.35 1.79
C ARG A 9 -12.24 14.09 2.50
N ILE A 10 -13.36 13.53 2.06
CA ILE A 10 -13.92 12.30 2.64
C ILE A 10 -12.98 11.12 2.37
N ILE A 11 -12.50 10.98 1.12
CA ILE A 11 -11.59 9.91 0.73
C ILE A 11 -10.29 10.01 1.53
N LYS A 12 -9.67 11.20 1.61
CA LYS A 12 -8.44 11.44 2.39
C LYS A 12 -8.61 11.17 3.88
N ARG A 13 -9.81 11.41 4.43
CA ARG A 13 -10.11 11.12 5.84
C ARG A 13 -10.29 9.61 6.08
N GLY A 14 -10.54 8.82 5.03
CA GLY A 14 -10.73 7.37 5.13
C GLY A 14 -11.97 6.95 5.90
N TYR A 15 -12.90 7.88 6.19
CA TYR A 15 -14.11 7.61 6.96
C TYR A 15 -15.33 7.54 6.05
N PHE A 16 -15.85 6.32 5.87
CA PHE A 16 -17.00 6.03 5.02
C PHE A 16 -18.14 5.45 5.89
N PRO A 17 -19.09 6.28 6.36
CA PRO A 17 -20.11 5.82 7.31
C PRO A 17 -21.01 4.70 6.74
N GLU A 18 -21.24 4.70 5.43
CA GLU A 18 -22.04 3.67 4.74
C GLU A 18 -21.15 2.61 4.05
N GLY A 19 -19.83 2.64 4.29
CA GLY A 19 -18.86 1.78 3.63
C GLY A 19 -18.32 2.35 2.31
N LYS A 20 -17.13 1.88 1.94
CA LYS A 20 -16.38 2.35 0.75
C LYS A 20 -17.11 2.06 -0.55
N GLU A 21 -17.78 0.91 -0.66
CA GLU A 21 -18.54 0.52 -1.85
C GLU A 21 -19.72 1.45 -2.12
N ASN A 22 -20.51 1.77 -1.08
CA ASN A 22 -21.62 2.71 -1.20
C ASN A 22 -21.15 4.13 -1.51
N PHE A 23 -19.98 4.53 -1.00
CA PHE A 23 -19.36 5.79 -1.37
C PHE A 23 -18.96 5.80 -2.86
N GLY A 24 -18.39 4.70 -3.39
CA GLY A 24 -18.12 4.53 -4.82
C GLY A 24 -19.38 4.71 -5.67
N LYS A 25 -20.48 4.02 -5.32
CA LYS A 25 -21.77 4.16 -6.02
C LYS A 25 -22.31 5.60 -6.01
N LYS A 26 -22.12 6.35 -4.92
CA LYS A 26 -22.49 7.78 -4.87
C LYS A 26 -21.62 8.61 -5.82
N LEU A 27 -20.34 8.29 -5.92
CA LEU A 27 -19.42 8.95 -6.84
C LEU A 27 -19.85 8.73 -8.30
N ASP A 28 -20.16 7.49 -8.66
CA ASP A 28 -20.67 7.10 -9.98
C ASP A 28 -21.99 7.80 -10.30
N PHE A 29 -22.89 7.89 -9.32
CA PHE A 29 -24.16 8.61 -9.46
C PHE A 29 -23.95 10.09 -9.74
N MET A 30 -23.03 10.76 -9.02
CA MET A 30 -22.76 12.18 -9.25
C MET A 30 -22.10 12.44 -10.60
N TYR A 31 -21.24 11.52 -11.07
CA TYR A 31 -20.70 11.57 -12.43
C TYR A 31 -21.79 11.38 -13.49
N GLY A 32 -22.68 10.40 -13.33
CA GLY A 32 -23.83 10.19 -14.23
C GLY A 32 -24.81 11.37 -14.29
N LEU A 33 -24.83 12.21 -13.25
CA LEU A 33 -25.58 13.48 -13.23
C LEU A 33 -24.82 14.67 -13.86
N ASN A 34 -23.66 14.43 -14.49
CA ASN A 34 -22.76 15.46 -15.03
C ASN A 34 -22.35 16.52 -13.97
N ARG A 35 -22.30 16.14 -12.68
CA ARG A 35 -21.86 17.03 -11.58
C ARG A 35 -20.35 17.00 -11.37
N LEU A 36 -19.68 16.03 -11.98
CA LEU A 36 -18.23 15.88 -12.02
C LEU A 36 -17.80 15.83 -13.49
N THR A 37 -16.65 16.44 -13.79
CA THR A 37 -15.99 16.27 -15.08
C THR A 37 -15.34 14.89 -15.14
N ASP A 38 -14.98 14.42 -16.34
CA ASP A 38 -14.25 13.17 -16.53
C ASP A 38 -12.95 13.15 -15.71
N ASP A 39 -12.19 14.25 -15.75
CA ASP A 39 -10.94 14.41 -15.00
C ASP A 39 -11.15 14.35 -13.49
N ASP A 40 -12.17 15.05 -12.96
CA ASP A 40 -12.45 15.05 -11.53
C ASP A 40 -12.93 13.66 -11.06
N TYR A 41 -13.75 12.99 -11.85
CA TYR A 41 -14.22 11.64 -11.55
C TYR A 41 -13.06 10.64 -11.54
N ALA A 42 -12.22 10.64 -12.58
CA ALA A 42 -11.06 9.75 -12.66
C ALA A 42 -10.09 9.98 -11.49
N TYR A 43 -9.84 11.24 -11.13
CA TYR A 43 -9.02 11.60 -9.98
C TYR A 43 -9.58 11.03 -8.67
N LEU A 44 -10.89 11.21 -8.42
CA LEU A 44 -11.54 10.75 -7.20
C LEU A 44 -11.60 9.22 -7.11
N VAL A 45 -11.84 8.52 -8.22
CA VAL A 45 -11.83 7.05 -8.28
C VAL A 45 -10.42 6.50 -8.01
N GLY A 46 -9.40 7.11 -8.62
CA GLY A 46 -7.99 6.74 -8.37
C GLY A 46 -7.57 6.96 -6.92
N LEU A 47 -8.06 8.04 -6.29
CA LEU A 47 -7.82 8.31 -4.88
C LEU A 47 -8.57 7.32 -3.97
N LEU A 48 -9.79 6.92 -4.35
CA LEU A 48 -10.60 5.97 -3.61
C LEU A 48 -9.98 4.58 -3.63
N ASN A 49 -9.50 4.13 -4.79
CA ASN A 49 -8.85 2.84 -4.98
C ASN A 49 -7.39 3.04 -5.40
N PRO A 50 -6.51 3.42 -4.46
CA PRO A 50 -5.10 3.54 -4.79
C PRO A 50 -4.61 2.16 -5.22
N VAL A 51 -4.11 2.07 -6.46
CA VAL A 51 -3.41 0.87 -6.90
C VAL A 51 -2.24 0.69 -5.93
N PRO A 52 -2.10 -0.47 -5.27
CA PRO A 52 -0.92 -0.73 -4.47
C PRO A 52 0.28 -0.56 -5.38
N VAL A 53 1.08 0.47 -5.14
CA VAL A 53 2.39 0.59 -5.74
C VAL A 53 3.12 -0.63 -5.23
N VAL A 54 3.35 -1.59 -6.12
CA VAL A 54 4.25 -2.70 -5.84
C VAL A 54 5.60 -2.04 -5.60
N THR A 55 5.94 -1.75 -4.35
CA THR A 55 7.33 -1.52 -3.96
C THR A 55 8.06 -2.73 -4.50
N PRO A 56 9.01 -2.58 -5.45
CA PRO A 56 9.87 -3.70 -5.76
C PRO A 56 10.45 -4.14 -4.43
N LEU A 57 10.15 -5.39 -4.04
CA LEU A 57 10.79 -6.03 -2.91
C LEU A 57 12.29 -5.77 -3.12
N PRO A 58 13.04 -5.21 -2.16
CA PRO A 58 14.49 -5.22 -2.29
C PRO A 58 14.84 -6.68 -2.57
N ALA A 59 15.53 -6.93 -3.69
CA ALA A 59 15.96 -8.26 -4.04
C ALA A 59 16.63 -8.83 -2.80
N ASP A 60 16.02 -9.85 -2.20
CA ASP A 60 16.68 -10.74 -1.27
C ASP A 60 17.89 -11.28 -2.04
N HIS A 61 19.01 -10.59 -1.91
CA HIS A 61 20.30 -11.19 -2.15
C HIS A 61 20.46 -12.20 -1.02
N GLU A 62 19.93 -13.40 -1.28
CA GLU A 62 20.35 -14.62 -0.64
C GLU A 62 21.86 -14.79 -0.88
N THR A 63 22.67 -14.11 -0.08
CA THR A 63 23.96 -14.68 0.33
C THR A 63 23.76 -15.19 1.73
N SER A 64 23.29 -16.44 1.77
CA SER A 64 23.46 -17.36 2.88
C SER A 64 24.94 -17.32 3.31
N SER A 65 25.27 -16.45 4.28
CA SER A 65 26.56 -16.54 4.97
C SER A 65 26.37 -17.59 6.04
N VAL A 66 26.65 -18.83 5.66
CA VAL A 66 26.89 -19.93 6.59
C VAL A 66 27.78 -19.40 7.70
N VAL A 67 27.22 -19.28 8.90
CA VAL A 67 27.99 -19.04 10.12
C VAL A 67 28.78 -20.31 10.38
N VAL A 68 30.00 -20.39 9.83
CA VAL A 68 30.99 -21.34 10.33
C VAL A 68 31.54 -20.74 11.61
N ALA A 69 30.96 -21.15 12.74
CA ALA A 69 31.60 -20.94 14.03
C ALA A 69 32.98 -21.62 13.99
N PRO A 70 34.08 -20.94 14.37
CA PRO A 70 35.34 -21.64 14.58
C PRO A 70 35.13 -22.64 15.71
N THR A 71 35.12 -23.93 15.39
CA THR A 71 35.21 -24.98 16.39
C THR A 71 36.63 -24.92 16.96
N GLU A 72 36.78 -24.38 18.17
CA GLU A 72 38.03 -24.50 18.91
C GLU A 72 38.32 -26.00 19.11
N THR A 73 39.27 -26.50 18.32
CA THR A 73 39.81 -27.84 18.49
C THR A 73 40.69 -27.82 19.72
N LYS A 74 40.22 -28.42 20.82
CA LYS A 74 41.03 -28.68 22.00
C LYS A 74 42.12 -29.69 21.61
N VAL A 75 43.33 -29.19 21.34
CA VAL A 75 44.52 -30.04 21.19
C VAL A 75 44.79 -30.71 22.53
N ILE A 76 44.73 -32.04 22.54
CA ILE A 76 45.09 -32.86 23.70
C ILE A 76 46.61 -32.98 23.66
N GLU A 77 47.32 -32.19 24.46
CA GLU A 77 48.75 -32.39 24.66
C GLU A 77 48.93 -33.55 25.64
N SER A 78 49.31 -34.70 25.08
CA SER A 78 49.86 -35.81 25.86
C SER A 78 51.32 -35.49 26.16
N GLN A 79 51.67 -35.34 27.44
CA GLN A 79 53.05 -35.55 27.88
C GLN A 79 53.06 -36.51 29.07
N ALA A 80 53.96 -37.47 28.93
CA ALA A 80 54.24 -38.60 29.82
C ALA A 80 54.95 -38.16 31.11
#